data_AF-A0A3R5V2H7-F1
#
_entry.id   AF-A0A3R5V2H7-F1
#
_cell.length_a   1.000
_cell.length_b   1.000
_cell.length_c   1.000
_cell.angle_alpha   90.00
_cell.angle_beta   90.00
_cell.angle_gamma   90.00
#
_symmetry.space_group_name_H-M   'P 1'
#
loop_
_entity.id
_entity.type
_entity.pdbx_description
1 polymer ?
#
loop_
_entity_poly.entity_id
_entity_poly.type
_entity_poly.pdbx_seq_one_letter_code
_entity_poly.pdbx_strand_id
1 'polypeptide(L)'
;MTEQKNISRRGFLGRLAGLAASAFSLWFIYRFLTPESSGGEILIQAQEADVPEGGAVIFPDKNTAVMRMDGEITAMSLVCTHLGCTIALDGDRFACPCHGSIFALDGTVVQGPAERRLDTYRTEIRDGQITVYRQVNA
;
A
#
# COMPACT_ATOMS: atom_id res chain seq x y z
N MET A 1 -51.69 -13.68 30.54
CA MET A 1 -51.24 -15.08 30.43
C MET A 1 -49.94 -15.10 29.65
N THR A 2 -48.80 -15.21 30.32
CA THR A 2 -47.49 -15.41 29.68
C THR A 2 -47.15 -16.89 29.75
N GLU A 3 -47.13 -17.56 28.59
CA GLU A 3 -46.77 -18.98 28.47
C GLU A 3 -45.27 -19.14 28.75
N GLN A 4 -44.91 -19.66 29.92
CA GLN A 4 -43.53 -20.06 30.21
C GLN A 4 -43.21 -21.34 29.42
N LYS A 5 -42.65 -21.16 28.23
CA LYS A 5 -42.17 -22.26 27.40
C LYS A 5 -40.92 -22.87 28.05
N ASN A 6 -41.08 -23.99 28.77
CA ASN A 6 -39.98 -24.74 29.39
C ASN A 6 -39.06 -25.33 28.30
N ILE A 7 -37.94 -24.65 28.02
CA ILE A 7 -36.93 -25.11 27.06
C ILE A 7 -36.09 -26.21 27.72
N SER A 8 -36.01 -27.39 27.10
CA SER A 8 -35.15 -28.46 27.60
C SER A 8 -33.67 -28.05 27.51
N ARG A 9 -32.82 -28.56 28.41
CA ARG A 9 -31.36 -28.28 28.39
C ARG A 9 -30.75 -28.56 27.01
N ARG A 10 -31.20 -29.62 26.33
CA ARG A 10 -30.79 -29.96 24.97
C ARG A 10 -31.24 -28.92 23.94
N GLY A 11 -32.47 -28.42 24.04
CA GLY A 11 -32.99 -27.35 23.18
C GLY A 11 -32.29 -26.00 23.41
N PHE A 12 -31.92 -25.71 24.66
CA PHE A 12 -31.13 -24.53 25.01
C PHE A 12 -29.71 -24.60 24.43
N LEU A 13 -29.02 -25.73 24.64
CA LEU A 13 -27.67 -25.96 24.09
C LEU A 13 -27.66 -25.95 22.55
N GLY A 14 -28.68 -26.51 21.90
CA GLY A 14 -28.80 -26.48 20.44
C GLY A 14 -28.95 -25.05 19.87
N ARG A 15 -29.71 -24.19 20.53
CA ARG A 15 -29.86 -22.77 20.14
C ARG A 15 -28.57 -21.98 20.34
N LEU A 16 -27.86 -22.22 21.44
CA LEU A 16 -26.55 -21.62 21.69
C LEU A 16 -25.53 -22.04 20.62
N ALA A 17 -25.48 -23.33 20.28
CA ALA A 17 -24.60 -23.84 19.24
C ALA A 17 -24.92 -23.22 17.86
N GLY A 18 -26.20 -23.08 17.52
CA GLY A 18 -26.62 -22.42 16.29
C GLY A 18 -26.23 -20.94 16.22
N LEU A 19 -26.42 -20.17 17.29
CA LEU A 19 -25.99 -18.76 17.35
C LEU A 19 -24.47 -18.63 17.27
N ALA A 20 -23.73 -19.49 17.94
CA ALA A 20 -22.27 -19.50 17.88
C ALA A 20 -21.77 -19.82 16.45
N ALA A 21 -22.38 -20.80 15.78
CA ALA A 21 -22.05 -21.13 14.39
C ALA A 21 -22.34 -19.95 13.44
N SER A 22 -23.49 -19.28 13.59
CA SER A 22 -23.82 -18.09 12.80
C SER A 22 -22.85 -16.93 13.06
N ALA A 23 -22.50 -16.66 14.31
CA ALA A 23 -21.54 -15.62 14.67
C ALA A 23 -20.14 -15.92 14.10
N PHE A 24 -19.72 -17.19 14.12
CA PHE A 24 -18.45 -17.62 13.54
C PHE A 24 -18.42 -17.44 12.01
N SER A 25 -19.50 -17.83 11.32
CA SER A 25 -19.64 -17.60 9.87
C SER A 25 -19.62 -16.11 9.53
N LEU A 26 -20.34 -15.28 10.29
CA LEU A 26 -20.33 -13.82 10.10
C LEU A 26 -18.96 -13.21 10.39
N TRP A 27 -18.24 -13.69 11.41
CA TRP A 27 -16.87 -13.25 11.69
C TRP A 27 -15.90 -13.62 10.56
N PHE A 28 -16.03 -14.82 9.98
CA PHE A 28 -15.23 -15.22 8.81
C PHE A 28 -15.51 -14.36 7.58
N ILE A 29 -16.79 -14.08 7.28
CA ILE A 29 -17.16 -13.17 6.19
C ILE A 29 -16.63 -11.76 6.46
N TYR A 30 -16.78 -11.27 7.68
CA TYR A 30 -16.24 -9.98 8.09
C TYR A 30 -14.73 -9.93 7.86
N ARG A 31 -13.97 -10.92 8.34
CA ARG A 31 -12.52 -10.99 8.18
C ARG A 31 -12.06 -11.15 6.73
N PHE A 32 -12.87 -11.76 5.87
CA PHE A 32 -12.60 -11.81 4.44
C PHE A 32 -12.80 -10.43 3.77
N LEU A 33 -13.83 -9.68 4.18
CA LEU A 33 -14.14 -8.35 3.66
C LEU A 33 -13.27 -7.24 4.25
N THR A 34 -12.71 -7.45 5.45
CA THR A 34 -11.80 -6.51 6.11
C THR A 34 -10.40 -7.15 6.24
N PRO A 35 -9.58 -7.10 5.18
CA PRO A 35 -8.20 -7.55 5.29
C PRO A 35 -7.48 -6.73 6.35
N GLU A 36 -6.81 -7.40 7.29
CA GLU A 36 -5.91 -6.76 8.22
C GLU A 36 -4.82 -6.05 7.41
N SER A 37 -4.66 -4.73 7.58
CA SER A 37 -3.52 -4.00 7.01
C SER A 37 -2.27 -4.46 7.76
N SER A 38 -1.69 -5.57 7.30
CA SER A 38 -0.53 -6.24 7.90
C SER A 38 0.74 -5.43 7.69
N GLY A 39 0.80 -4.20 8.22
CA GLY A 39 2.01 -3.36 8.23
C GLY A 39 2.64 -3.05 6.87
N GLY A 40 2.05 -3.49 5.75
CA GLY A 40 2.68 -3.57 4.43
C GLY A 40 3.74 -4.67 4.35
N GLU A 41 3.73 -5.44 3.27
CA GLU A 41 4.88 -6.29 2.91
C GLU A 41 6.10 -5.38 2.70
N ILE A 42 7.27 -5.73 3.24
CA ILE A 42 8.49 -4.95 3.02
C ILE A 42 8.86 -5.06 1.54
N LEU A 43 8.87 -3.91 0.84
CA LEU A 43 9.19 -3.82 -0.58
C LEU A 43 10.70 -3.66 -0.80
N ILE A 44 11.32 -2.74 -0.05
CA ILE A 44 12.74 -2.38 -0.15
C ILE A 44 13.32 -2.16 1.24
N GLN A 45 14.55 -2.61 1.44
CA GLN A 45 15.44 -2.17 2.51
C GLN A 45 16.69 -1.57 1.88
N ALA A 46 17.04 -0.35 2.26
CA ALA A 46 18.21 0.37 1.77
C ALA A 46 18.86 1.16 2.90
N GLN A 47 20.17 1.42 2.80
CA GLN A 47 20.81 2.31 3.75
C GLN A 47 20.48 3.76 3.39
N GLU A 48 20.21 4.55 4.41
CA GLU A 48 19.94 5.97 4.25
C GLU A 48 21.14 6.69 3.58
N ALA A 49 22.36 6.28 3.93
CA ALA A 49 23.59 6.83 3.36
C ALA A 49 23.75 6.60 1.84
N ASP A 50 23.04 5.62 1.27
CA ASP A 50 23.11 5.31 -0.16
C ASP A 50 22.26 6.27 -1.01
N VAL A 51 21.36 7.04 -0.37
CA VAL A 51 20.47 7.99 -1.05
C VAL A 51 21.05 9.41 -0.94
N PRO A 52 21.60 9.96 -2.04
CA PRO A 52 22.21 11.29 -2.03
C PRO A 52 21.17 12.41 -1.94
N GLU A 53 21.55 13.52 -1.30
CA GLU A 53 20.74 14.75 -1.27
C GLU A 53 20.48 15.29 -2.68
N GLY A 54 19.22 15.59 -2.99
CA GLY A 54 18.79 16.03 -4.33
C GLY A 54 18.82 14.92 -5.38
N GLY A 55 18.96 13.65 -4.99
CA GLY A 55 19.05 12.52 -5.91
C GLY A 55 18.13 11.35 -5.54
N ALA A 56 18.21 10.30 -6.36
CA ALA A 56 17.36 9.13 -6.29
C ALA A 56 18.16 7.84 -6.45
N VAL A 57 17.78 6.81 -5.69
CA VAL A 57 18.17 5.42 -5.92
C VAL A 57 16.99 4.70 -6.54
N ILE A 58 17.20 4.12 -7.72
CA ILE A 58 16.17 3.43 -8.49
C ILE A 58 16.30 1.92 -8.26
N PHE A 59 15.16 1.27 -7.99
CA PHE A 59 15.01 -0.18 -7.85
C PHE A 59 14.13 -0.69 -9.01
N PRO A 60 14.74 -1.04 -10.17
CA PRO A 60 13.98 -1.37 -11.38
C PRO A 60 13.10 -2.61 -11.23
N ASP A 61 13.56 -3.62 -10.47
CA ASP A 61 12.84 -4.85 -10.20
C ASP A 61 11.57 -4.64 -9.36
N LYS A 62 11.50 -3.52 -8.63
CA LYS A 62 10.36 -3.11 -7.81
C LYS A 62 9.56 -1.96 -8.42
N ASN A 63 9.95 -1.44 -9.59
CA ASN A 63 9.39 -0.20 -10.16
C ASN A 63 9.29 0.91 -9.11
N THR A 64 10.35 1.13 -8.32
CA THR A 64 10.31 2.09 -7.21
C THR A 64 11.58 2.94 -7.22
N ALA A 65 11.44 4.23 -6.94
CA ALA A 65 12.56 5.12 -6.65
C ALA A 65 12.49 5.59 -5.20
N VAL A 66 13.62 5.61 -4.52
CA VAL A 66 13.79 6.23 -3.20
C VAL A 66 14.61 7.49 -3.40
N MET A 67 14.07 8.63 -2.99
CA MET A 67 14.73 9.92 -3.20
C MET A 67 14.93 10.67 -1.90
N ARG A 68 15.92 11.57 -1.89
CA ARG A 68 16.13 12.54 -0.83
C ARG A 68 16.01 13.96 -1.37
N MET A 69 15.13 14.76 -0.80
CA MET A 69 15.04 16.20 -1.09
C MET A 69 14.85 16.98 0.20
N ASP A 70 15.64 18.03 0.39
CA ASP A 70 15.64 18.88 1.59
C ASP A 70 15.78 18.05 2.89
N GLY A 71 16.54 16.95 2.82
CA GLY A 71 16.72 15.99 3.91
C GLY A 71 15.55 15.00 4.11
N GLU A 72 14.45 15.13 3.36
CA GLU A 72 13.28 14.24 3.43
C GLU A 72 13.42 13.06 2.47
N ILE A 73 13.23 11.84 2.98
CA ILE A 73 13.23 10.61 2.17
C ILE A 73 11.82 10.24 1.75
N THR A 74 11.59 10.18 0.45
CA THR A 74 10.33 9.71 -0.15
C THR A 74 10.58 8.53 -1.06
N ALA A 75 9.78 7.47 -0.91
CA ALA A 75 9.74 6.37 -1.88
C ALA A 75 8.52 6.53 -2.77
N MET A 76 8.69 6.33 -4.08
CA MET A 76 7.65 6.52 -5.08
C MET A 76 7.63 5.44 -6.15
N SER A 77 6.44 5.16 -6.64
CA SER A 77 6.19 4.24 -7.75
C SER A 77 6.67 4.83 -9.06
N LEU A 78 7.45 4.04 -9.82
CA LEU A 78 7.82 4.33 -11.21
C LEU A 78 6.77 3.80 -12.19
N VAL A 79 5.52 3.68 -11.75
CA VAL A 79 4.38 3.33 -12.59
C VAL A 79 3.63 4.60 -12.96
N CYS A 80 3.55 4.88 -14.26
CA CYS A 80 2.86 6.04 -14.80
C CYS A 80 1.39 6.01 -14.41
N THR A 81 0.92 7.12 -13.85
CA THR A 81 -0.44 7.27 -13.35
C THR A 81 -1.50 7.45 -14.43
N HIS A 82 -1.09 7.56 -15.70
CA HIS A 82 -1.97 7.56 -16.85
C HIS A 82 -2.58 6.17 -17.07
N LEU A 83 -1.77 5.19 -17.53
CA LEU A 83 -2.22 3.84 -17.90
C LEU A 83 -1.27 2.73 -17.43
N GLY A 84 -0.40 3.02 -16.45
CA GLY A 84 0.38 1.98 -15.78
C GLY A 84 1.71 1.57 -16.44
N CYS A 85 2.21 2.32 -17.43
CA CYS A 85 3.53 2.05 -18.00
C CYS A 85 4.65 2.35 -17.00
N THR A 86 5.72 1.54 -16.96
CA THR A 86 6.91 1.89 -16.20
C THR A 86 7.59 3.12 -16.82
N ILE A 87 7.95 4.08 -15.97
CA ILE A 87 8.68 5.30 -16.36
C ILE A 87 10.16 5.14 -16.05
N ALA A 88 10.99 5.89 -16.77
CA ALA A 88 12.43 5.91 -16.56
C ALA A 88 12.92 7.32 -16.25
N LEU A 89 14.06 7.43 -15.57
CA LEU A 89 14.74 8.70 -15.39
C LEU A 89 15.38 9.13 -16.72
N ASP A 90 15.08 10.34 -17.15
CA ASP A 90 15.62 11.01 -18.34
C ASP A 90 16.13 12.40 -17.92
N GLY A 91 17.44 12.50 -17.73
CA GLY A 91 18.07 13.70 -17.14
C GLY A 91 17.61 13.92 -15.69
N ASP A 92 16.89 15.01 -15.47
CA ASP A 92 16.36 15.46 -14.17
C ASP A 92 14.86 15.21 -14.01
N ARG A 93 14.27 14.35 -14.85
CA ARG A 93 12.82 14.08 -14.87
C ARG A 93 12.52 12.61 -15.11
N PHE A 94 11.32 12.18 -14.73
CA PHE A 94 10.82 10.87 -15.13
C PHE A 94 9.97 10.98 -16.39
N ALA A 95 10.31 10.22 -17.42
CA ALA A 95 9.63 10.20 -18.71
C ALA A 95 8.90 8.86 -18.92
N CYS A 96 7.62 8.95 -19.31
CA CYS A 96 6.81 7.81 -19.70
C CYS A 96 6.91 7.57 -21.22
N PRO A 97 7.46 6.43 -21.68
CA PRO A 97 7.67 6.17 -23.10
C PRO A 97 6.37 5.88 -23.87
N CYS A 98 5.27 5.59 -23.18
CA CYS A 98 4.03 5.16 -23.84
C CYS A 98 3.26 6.32 -24.48
N HIS A 99 3.10 7.44 -23.74
CA HIS A 99 2.27 8.57 -24.18
C HIS A 99 2.89 9.93 -23.84
N GLY A 100 4.15 9.96 -23.40
CA GLY A 100 4.89 11.21 -23.20
C GLY A 100 4.55 11.99 -21.93
N SER A 101 3.96 11.35 -20.91
CA SER A 101 3.83 11.98 -19.60
C SER A 101 5.20 12.20 -18.97
N ILE A 102 5.40 13.37 -18.37
CA ILE A 102 6.65 13.76 -17.70
C ILE A 102 6.33 14.11 -16.26
N PHE A 103 7.15 13.61 -15.34
CA PHE A 103 7.08 13.92 -13.92
C PHE A 103 8.39 14.56 -13.47
N ALA A 104 8.32 15.51 -12.54
CA ALA A 104 9.50 16.01 -11.84
C ALA A 104 10.05 14.93 -10.90
N LEU A 105 11.26 15.14 -10.36
CA LEU A 105 11.85 14.19 -9.42
C LEU A 105 10.92 13.93 -8.24
N ASP A 106 10.26 14.96 -7.69
CA ASP A 106 9.29 14.83 -6.59
C ASP A 106 7.99 14.05 -6.93
N GLY A 107 7.89 13.55 -8.16
CA GLY A 107 6.79 12.79 -8.70
C GLY A 107 5.60 13.66 -9.14
N THR A 108 5.67 14.99 -9.05
CA THR A 108 4.63 15.87 -9.57
C THR A 108 4.55 15.79 -11.09
N VAL A 109 3.33 15.90 -11.63
CA VAL A 109 3.13 15.90 -13.08
C VAL A 109 3.61 17.23 -13.64
N VAL A 110 4.49 17.16 -14.63
CA VAL A 110 4.97 18.32 -15.41
C VAL A 110 4.28 18.35 -16.77
N GLN A 111 4.05 17.19 -17.38
CA GLN A 111 3.39 17.07 -18.69
C GLN A 111 2.45 15.86 -18.71
N GLY A 112 1.23 16.06 -19.21
CA GLY A 112 0.21 15.02 -19.38
C GLY A 112 0.53 14.03 -20.51
N PRO A 113 -0.30 12.99 -20.71
CA PRO A 113 -1.70 12.86 -20.28
C PRO A 113 -1.97 12.44 -18.82
N ALA A 114 -0.96 12.05 -18.04
CA ALA A 114 -1.16 11.85 -16.61
C ALA A 114 -1.68 13.13 -15.93
N GLU A 115 -2.66 13.02 -15.03
CA GLU A 115 -3.27 14.16 -14.32
C GLU A 115 -2.89 14.23 -12.83
N ARG A 116 -2.35 13.14 -12.29
CA ARG A 116 -1.99 13.01 -10.87
C ARG A 116 -0.52 12.64 -10.69
N ARG A 117 0.06 13.10 -9.58
CA ARG A 117 1.43 12.76 -9.17
C ARG A 117 1.61 11.24 -9.00
N LEU A 118 2.85 10.78 -9.07
CA LEU A 118 3.24 9.39 -8.80
C LEU A 118 2.79 8.93 -7.41
N ASP A 119 2.42 7.66 -7.29
CA ASP A 119 2.06 7.06 -6.01
C ASP A 119 3.27 7.01 -5.08
N THR A 120 3.07 7.31 -3.81
CA THR A 120 4.13 7.33 -2.79
C THR A 120 3.95 6.18 -1.83
N TYR A 121 5.05 5.50 -1.50
CA TYR A 121 5.04 4.40 -0.56
C TYR A 121 5.29 4.89 0.86
N ARG A 122 4.69 4.20 1.84
CA ARG A 122 5.03 4.42 3.24
C ARG A 122 6.49 4.06 3.46
N THR A 123 7.23 4.99 4.06
CA THR A 123 8.65 4.82 4.43
C THR A 123 8.81 4.93 5.94
N GLU A 124 9.68 4.09 6.50
CA GLU A 124 10.16 4.23 7.88
C GLU A 124 11.68 4.25 7.86
N ILE A 125 12.27 5.16 8.64
CA ILE A 125 13.72 5.24 8.84
C ILE A 125 14.02 4.87 10.29
N ARG A 126 14.87 3.86 10.49
CA ARG A 126 15.34 3.45 11.82
C ARG A 126 16.82 3.12 11.74
N ASP A 127 17.62 3.68 12.65
CA ASP A 127 19.07 3.42 12.76
C ASP A 127 19.83 3.57 11.42
N GLY A 128 19.44 4.53 10.59
CA GLY A 128 20.05 4.77 9.26
C GLY A 128 19.65 3.76 8.18
N GLN A 129 18.64 2.92 8.44
CA GLN A 129 18.04 2.01 7.47
C GLN A 129 16.66 2.53 7.04
N ILE A 130 16.44 2.59 5.73
CA ILE A 130 15.15 2.91 5.12
C ILE A 130 14.42 1.59 4.87
N THR A 131 13.19 1.49 5.39
CA THR A 131 12.24 0.43 5.06
C THR A 131 11.09 1.03 4.26
N VAL A 132 10.89 0.53 3.04
CA VAL A 132 9.75 0.90 2.19
C VAL A 132 8.72 -0.20 2.23
N TYR A 133 7.47 0.15 2.52
CA TYR A 133 6.37 -0.80 2.58
C TYR A 133 5.59 -0.79 1.26
N ARG A 134 5.27 -1.97 0.74
CA ARG A 134 4.38 -2.12 -0.40
C ARG A 134 3.03 -1.54 -0.03
N GLN A 135 2.57 -0.57 -0.81
CA GLN A 135 1.22 -0.07 -0.70
C GLN A 135 0.29 -1.13 -1.27
N VAL A 136 -0.40 -1.85 -0.39
CA VAL A 136 -1.56 -2.65 -0.77
C VAL A 136 -2.67 -1.64 -0.95
N ASN A 137 -3.07 -1.38 -2.20
CA ASN A 137 -4.16 -0.46 -2.48
C ASN A 137 -5.39 -0.84 -1.65
N ALA A 138 -5.88 0.12 -0.86
CA ALA A 138 -7.21 0.08 -0.25
C ALA A 138 -8.28 0.41 -1.30
#